data_AF-E6XQK9-F1
#
_entry.id   AF-E6XQK9-F1
#
_cell.length_a   1.000
_cell.length_b   1.000
_cell.length_c   1.000
_cell.angle_alpha   90.00
_cell.angle_beta   90.00
_cell.angle_gamma   90.00
#
_symmetry.space_group_name_H-M   'P 1'
#
loop_
_entity.id
_entity.type
_entity.pdbx_description
1 polymer ?
#
loop_
_entity_poly.entity_id
_entity_poly.type
_entity_poly.pdbx_seq_one_letter_code
_entity_poly.pdbx_strand_id
1 'polypeptide(L)'
;MENRWQVAISAGLLAAIWCGVADAFHLVTWIGFLGCSTFFAQPKAGFQGVMMAWCTNLSGVFWAWLIISGSSFFVSPVFGYIFTGIATSAMCLQASYQKLSFIPGAFIGCCITFAMAGDIANILPPLIIGGLLGWGMSMLTEQLVALTPKWSAPAGTEIPRVD
;
A
#
# COMPACT_ATOMS: atom_id res chain seq x y z
N MET A 1 14.87 11.19 9.82
CA MET A 1 14.91 10.15 8.77
C MET A 1 16.26 10.23 8.08
N GLU A 2 17.09 9.22 8.27
CA GLU A 2 18.25 8.98 7.40
C GLU A 2 17.75 8.68 5.98
N ASN A 3 18.55 8.98 4.95
CA ASN A 3 18.32 8.58 3.55
C ASN A 3 17.08 9.18 2.82
N ARG A 4 16.67 10.40 3.17
CA ARG A 4 15.50 11.09 2.57
C ARG A 4 15.59 11.26 1.05
N TRP A 5 16.79 11.48 0.52
CA TRP A 5 17.02 11.68 -0.91
C TRP A 5 16.79 10.41 -1.71
N GLN A 6 17.24 9.26 -1.20
CA GLN A 6 17.09 7.95 -1.82
C GLN A 6 15.62 7.54 -1.86
N VAL A 7 14.87 7.80 -0.78
CA VAL A 7 13.42 7.58 -0.72
C VAL A 7 12.71 8.49 -1.71
N ALA A 8 13.06 9.78 -1.78
CA ALA A 8 12.41 10.72 -2.70
C ALA A 8 12.63 10.35 -4.17
N ILE A 9 13.85 9.97 -4.54
CA ILE A 9 14.19 9.56 -5.91
C ILE A 9 13.46 8.27 -6.29
N SER A 10 13.50 7.25 -5.44
CA SER A 10 12.85 5.97 -5.72
C SER A 10 11.33 6.10 -5.81
N ALA A 11 10.71 6.81 -4.87
CA ALA A 11 9.28 7.04 -4.86
C ALA A 11 8.84 7.87 -6.08
N GLY A 12 9.56 8.94 -6.42
CA GLY A 12 9.24 9.78 -7.57
C GLY A 12 9.35 9.02 -8.90
N LEU A 13 10.44 8.27 -9.09
CA LEU A 13 10.67 7.51 -10.33
C LEU A 13 9.61 6.42 -10.53
N LEU A 14 9.36 5.59 -9.51
CA LEU A 14 8.38 4.51 -9.62
C LEU A 14 6.95 5.05 -9.67
N ALA A 15 6.65 6.18 -9.03
CA ALA A 15 5.35 6.84 -9.18
C ALA A 15 5.11 7.30 -10.62
N ALA A 16 6.12 7.87 -11.28
CA ALA A 16 6.03 8.25 -12.69
C ALA A 16 5.81 7.03 -13.61
N ILE A 17 6.54 5.93 -13.36
CA ILE A 17 6.35 4.65 -14.07
C ILE A 17 4.92 4.14 -13.84
N TRP A 18 4.43 4.17 -12.60
CA TRP A 18 3.08 3.74 -12.26
C TRP A 18 2.01 4.55 -13.00
N CYS A 19 2.15 5.87 -13.07
CA CYS A 19 1.22 6.70 -13.84
C CYS A 19 1.18 6.28 -15.32
N GLY A 20 2.33 6.02 -15.94
CA GLY A 20 2.39 5.55 -17.33
C GLY A 20 1.80 4.16 -17.53
N VAL A 21 2.05 3.23 -16.61
CA VAL A 21 1.44 1.88 -16.63
C VAL A 21 -0.07 1.99 -16.44
N ALA A 22 -0.54 2.79 -15.48
CA ALA A 22 -1.96 2.94 -15.22
C ALA A 22 -2.68 3.56 -16.43
N ASP A 23 -2.08 4.54 -17.09
CA ASP A 23 -2.61 5.13 -18.32
C ASP A 23 -2.68 4.10 -19.47
N ALA A 24 -1.58 3.39 -19.74
CA ALA A 24 -1.49 2.42 -20.83
C ALA A 24 -2.45 1.23 -20.71
N PHE A 25 -2.76 0.81 -19.48
CA PHE A 25 -3.66 -0.32 -19.19
C PHE A 25 -5.05 0.13 -18.71
N HIS A 26 -5.35 1.44 -18.76
CA HIS A 26 -6.60 2.03 -18.25
C HIS A 26 -6.95 1.65 -16.80
N LEU A 27 -5.93 1.55 -15.94
CA LEU A 27 -6.09 1.23 -14.52
C LEU A 27 -6.37 2.50 -13.72
N VAL A 28 -7.08 2.33 -12.60
CA VAL A 28 -7.37 3.44 -11.70
C VAL A 28 -6.12 3.81 -10.88
N THR A 29 -5.42 4.85 -11.32
CA THR A 29 -4.09 5.24 -10.79
C THR A 29 -4.06 5.44 -9.28
N TRP A 30 -5.07 6.11 -8.71
CA TRP A 30 -5.11 6.41 -7.28
C TRP A 30 -5.28 5.16 -6.39
N ILE A 31 -5.95 4.12 -6.90
CA ILE A 31 -6.10 2.84 -6.17
C ILE A 31 -4.73 2.18 -5.99
N GLY A 32 -3.89 2.21 -7.03
CA GLY A 32 -2.52 1.70 -6.93
C GLY A 32 -1.66 2.48 -5.94
N PHE A 33 -1.82 3.80 -5.88
CA PHE A 33 -1.14 4.60 -4.85
C PHE A 33 -1.58 4.23 -3.44
N LEU A 34 -2.87 3.95 -3.21
CA LEU A 34 -3.35 3.48 -1.90
C LEU A 34 -2.81 2.09 -1.55
N GLY A 35 -2.71 1.18 -2.52
CA GLY A 35 -2.04 -0.12 -2.35
C GLY A 35 -0.57 0.06 -1.92
N CYS A 36 0.14 0.96 -2.59
CA CYS A 36 1.52 1.34 -2.25
C CYS A 36 1.63 1.95 -0.84
N SER A 37 0.74 2.89 -0.48
CA SER A 37 0.68 3.49 0.85
C SER A 37 0.41 2.45 1.94
N THR A 38 -0.42 1.45 1.65
CA THR A 38 -0.67 0.33 2.57
C THR A 38 0.61 -0.43 2.85
N PHE A 39 1.40 -0.74 1.80
CA PHE A 39 2.69 -1.41 1.95
C PHE A 39 3.68 -0.61 2.81
N PHE A 40 3.71 0.71 2.72
CA PHE A 40 4.61 1.53 3.55
C PHE A 40 4.11 1.72 4.99
N ALA A 41 2.80 1.65 5.21
CA ALA A 41 2.20 1.86 6.53
C ALA A 41 2.17 0.59 7.39
N GLN A 42 2.22 -0.59 6.78
CA GLN A 42 2.22 -1.86 7.50
C GLN A 42 3.57 -2.15 8.20
N PRO A 43 3.60 -2.94 9.29
CA PRO A 43 4.78 -3.08 10.16
C PRO A 43 5.81 -4.14 9.76
N LYS A 44 5.55 -4.97 8.75
CA LYS A 44 6.42 -6.06 8.28
C LYS A 44 7.40 -5.57 7.21
N ALA A 45 8.63 -6.08 7.25
CA ALA A 45 9.63 -5.78 6.24
C ALA A 45 9.54 -6.70 5.01
N GLY A 46 10.09 -6.24 3.90
CA GLY A 46 10.24 -7.02 2.67
C GLY A 46 8.91 -7.54 2.10
N PHE A 47 8.96 -8.70 1.45
CA PHE A 47 7.81 -9.26 0.75
C PHE A 47 6.65 -9.67 1.68
N GLN A 48 6.93 -9.95 2.95
CA GLN A 48 5.88 -10.20 3.94
C GLN A 48 4.96 -8.98 4.12
N GLY A 49 5.50 -7.77 3.95
CA GLY A 49 4.72 -6.54 3.94
C GLY A 49 3.75 -6.46 2.78
N VAL A 50 4.14 -6.95 1.59
CA VAL A 50 3.24 -7.04 0.42
C VAL A 50 2.09 -8.00 0.70
N MET A 51 2.41 -9.19 1.24
CA MET A 51 1.39 -10.18 1.58
C MET A 51 0.40 -9.62 2.60
N MET A 52 0.89 -8.92 3.61
CA MET A 52 0.06 -8.28 4.62
C MET A 52 -0.84 -7.21 4.00
N ALA A 53 -0.27 -6.30 3.20
CA ALA A 53 -1.00 -5.24 2.51
C ALA A 53 -2.11 -5.80 1.61
N TRP A 54 -1.81 -6.83 0.82
CA TRP A 54 -2.81 -7.51 -0.01
C TRP A 54 -3.88 -8.18 0.83
N CYS A 55 -3.51 -9.00 1.82
CA CYS A 55 -4.50 -9.68 2.66
C CYS A 55 -5.44 -8.68 3.34
N THR A 56 -4.93 -7.59 3.91
CA THR A 56 -5.76 -6.57 4.56
C THR A 56 -6.62 -5.84 3.56
N ASN A 57 -6.06 -5.36 2.45
CA ASN A 57 -6.81 -4.59 1.47
C ASN A 57 -7.92 -5.44 0.83
N LEU A 58 -7.61 -6.68 0.43
CA LEU A 58 -8.57 -7.61 -0.15
C LEU A 58 -9.66 -8.00 0.86
N SER A 59 -9.33 -8.14 2.15
CA SER A 59 -10.35 -8.34 3.18
C SER A 59 -11.31 -7.15 3.26
N GLY A 60 -10.79 -5.92 3.16
CA GLY A 60 -11.60 -4.71 3.09
C GLY A 60 -12.51 -4.69 1.87
N VAL A 61 -11.96 -5.01 0.69
CA VAL A 61 -12.74 -5.13 -0.54
C VAL A 61 -13.89 -6.13 -0.38
N PHE A 62 -13.61 -7.28 0.22
CA PHE A 62 -14.63 -8.29 0.51
C PHE A 62 -15.74 -7.77 1.44
N TRP A 63 -15.37 -7.09 2.55
CA TRP A 63 -16.35 -6.56 3.49
C TRP A 63 -17.21 -5.45 2.90
N ALA A 64 -16.64 -4.53 2.13
CA ALA A 64 -17.41 -3.50 1.44
C ALA A 64 -18.29 -4.08 0.33
N TRP A 65 -17.80 -5.06 -0.43
CA TRP A 65 -18.62 -5.78 -1.41
C TRP A 65 -19.81 -6.49 -0.75
N LEU A 66 -19.60 -7.11 0.41
CA LEU A 66 -20.68 -7.68 1.21
C LEU A 66 -21.68 -6.62 1.65
N ILE A 67 -21.23 -5.46 2.14
CA ILE A 67 -22.10 -4.34 2.56
C ILE A 67 -22.95 -3.86 1.40
N ILE A 68 -22.35 -3.58 0.24
CA ILE A 68 -23.06 -3.12 -0.96
C ILE A 68 -24.09 -4.17 -1.39
N SER A 69 -23.67 -5.44 -1.52
CA SER A 69 -24.54 -6.53 -1.96
C SER A 69 -25.68 -6.78 -0.97
N GLY A 70 -25.38 -6.79 0.33
CA GLY A 70 -26.36 -6.99 1.41
C GLY A 70 -27.36 -5.84 1.49
N SER A 71 -26.91 -4.60 1.25
CA SER A 71 -27.77 -3.43 1.29
C SER A 71 -28.91 -3.44 0.27
N SER A 72 -28.74 -4.18 -0.84
CA SER A 72 -29.79 -4.35 -1.86
C SER A 72 -31.04 -5.09 -1.35
N PHE A 73 -30.91 -5.84 -0.26
CA PHE A 73 -32.03 -6.59 0.36
C PHE A 73 -32.73 -5.81 1.48
N PHE A 74 -32.23 -4.63 1.85
CA PHE A 74 -32.75 -3.88 2.99
C PHE A 74 -33.81 -2.87 2.57
N VAL A 75 -35.00 -3.00 3.16
CA VAL A 75 -36.12 -2.06 2.93
C VAL A 75 -35.95 -0.76 3.71
N SER A 76 -35.30 -0.80 4.88
CA SER A 76 -35.05 0.37 5.73
C SER A 76 -33.55 0.69 5.81
N PRO A 77 -33.16 1.99 5.72
CA PRO A 77 -31.77 2.43 5.86
C PRO A 77 -31.10 2.01 7.16
N VAL A 78 -31.89 1.82 8.24
CA VAL A 78 -31.39 1.42 9.56
C VAL A 78 -30.68 0.06 9.50
N PHE A 79 -31.16 -0.88 8.69
CA PHE A 79 -30.50 -2.18 8.51
C PHE A 79 -29.13 -2.03 7.85
N GLY A 80 -28.97 -1.08 6.92
CA GLY A 80 -27.68 -0.76 6.31
C GLY A 80 -26.67 -0.25 7.34
N TYR A 81 -27.10 0.61 8.27
CA TYR A 81 -26.24 1.14 9.34
C TYR A 81 -25.79 0.02 10.29
N ILE A 82 -26.74 -0.82 10.72
CA ILE A 82 -26.45 -1.96 11.60
C ILE A 82 -25.48 -2.92 10.92
N PHE A 83 -25.73 -3.26 9.65
CA PHE A 83 -24.88 -4.18 8.91
C PHE A 83 -23.48 -3.64 8.70
N THR A 84 -23.35 -2.34 8.41
CA THR A 84 -22.05 -1.66 8.35
C THR A 84 -21.33 -1.72 9.69
N GLY A 85 -22.03 -1.53 10.82
CA GLY A 85 -21.47 -1.67 12.16
C GLY A 85 -20.98 -3.09 12.48
N ILE A 86 -21.74 -4.11 12.07
CA ILE A 86 -21.36 -5.52 12.23
C ILE A 86 -20.12 -5.84 11.38
N ALA A 87 -20.13 -5.48 10.10
CA ALA A 87 -19.00 -5.73 9.20
C ALA A 87 -17.73 -5.02 9.67
N THR A 88 -17.84 -3.76 10.13
CA THR A 88 -16.70 -3.01 10.69
C THR A 88 -16.17 -3.69 11.95
N SER A 89 -17.06 -4.18 12.82
CA SER A 89 -16.66 -4.93 14.02
C SER A 89 -15.95 -6.24 13.66
N ALA A 90 -16.45 -6.96 12.66
CA ALA A 90 -15.84 -8.19 12.14
C ALA A 90 -14.43 -7.93 11.55
N MET A 91 -14.24 -6.83 10.82
CA MET A 91 -12.92 -6.41 10.32
C MET A 91 -11.92 -6.21 11.47
N CYS A 92 -12.34 -5.54 12.55
CA CYS A 92 -11.49 -5.34 13.72
C CYS A 92 -11.17 -6.66 14.44
N LEU A 93 -12.14 -7.58 14.57
CA LEU A 93 -11.92 -8.89 15.18
C LEU A 93 -11.01 -9.79 14.33
N GLN A 94 -11.11 -9.68 13.00
CA GLN A 94 -10.26 -10.39 12.04
C GLN A 94 -8.78 -10.00 12.17
N ALA A 95 -8.46 -8.85 12.77
CA ALA A 95 -7.09 -8.44 13.05
C ALA A 95 -6.35 -9.35 14.06
N SER A 96 -7.06 -10.24 14.76
CA SER A 96 -6.46 -11.30 15.57
C SER A 96 -5.60 -12.27 14.73
N TYR A 97 -5.87 -12.39 13.42
CA TYR A 97 -5.04 -13.16 12.50
C TYR A 97 -3.81 -12.34 12.05
N GLN A 98 -2.61 -12.90 12.20
CA GLN A 98 -1.33 -12.21 11.95
C GLN A 98 -1.19 -11.58 10.55
N LYS A 99 -1.80 -12.17 9.52
CA LYS A 99 -1.76 -11.63 8.14
C LYS A 99 -2.73 -10.46 7.92
N LEU A 100 -3.67 -10.26 8.84
CA LEU A 100 -4.77 -9.30 8.76
C LEU A 100 -4.69 -8.25 9.88
N SER A 101 -3.61 -8.26 10.68
CA SER A 101 -3.50 -7.41 11.86
C SER A 101 -3.29 -5.93 11.53
N PHE A 102 -3.06 -5.57 10.27
CA PHE A 102 -2.99 -4.18 9.82
C PHE A 102 -4.40 -3.67 9.44
N ILE A 103 -5.17 -3.38 10.49
CA ILE A 103 -6.55 -2.88 10.40
C ILE A 103 -6.72 -1.73 9.39
N PRO A 104 -5.83 -0.70 9.33
CA PRO A 104 -6.01 0.39 8.39
C PRO A 104 -6.06 -0.06 6.92
N GLY A 105 -5.35 -1.13 6.55
CA GLY A 105 -5.41 -1.68 5.19
C GLY A 105 -6.81 -2.21 4.83
N ALA A 106 -7.50 -2.85 5.78
CA ALA A 106 -8.88 -3.29 5.57
C ALA A 106 -9.82 -2.09 5.37
N PHE A 107 -9.64 -1.00 6.12
CA PHE A 107 -10.42 0.22 5.89
C PHE A 107 -10.12 0.87 4.54
N ILE A 108 -8.85 0.90 4.10
CA ILE A 108 -8.48 1.39 2.77
C ILE A 108 -9.19 0.58 1.67
N GLY A 109 -9.16 -0.75 1.76
CA GLY A 109 -9.88 -1.64 0.82
C GLY A 109 -11.39 -1.40 0.80
N CYS A 110 -12.01 -1.20 1.97
CA CYS A 110 -13.42 -0.84 2.07
C CYS A 110 -13.71 0.49 1.37
N CYS A 111 -12.98 1.55 1.71
CA CYS A 111 -13.16 2.89 1.15
C CYS A 111 -12.99 2.91 -0.36
N ILE A 112 -12.00 2.19 -0.89
CA ILE A 112 -11.81 2.03 -2.34
C ILE A 112 -13.06 1.42 -2.98
N THR A 113 -13.58 0.36 -2.38
CA THR A 113 -14.73 -0.37 -2.94
C THR A 113 -16.01 0.45 -2.90
N PHE A 114 -16.24 1.23 -1.83
CA PHE A 114 -17.35 2.16 -1.78
C PHE A 114 -17.20 3.30 -2.82
N ALA A 115 -16.00 3.86 -2.97
CA ALA A 115 -15.73 4.92 -3.94
C ALA A 115 -15.93 4.45 -5.39
N MET A 116 -15.65 3.17 -5.65
CA MET A 116 -15.83 2.52 -6.95
C MET A 116 -17.18 1.81 -7.10
N ALA A 117 -18.13 2.05 -6.19
CA ALA A 117 -19.47 1.43 -6.20
C ALA A 117 -19.47 -0.10 -6.36
N GLY A 118 -18.45 -0.78 -5.83
CA GLY A 118 -18.32 -2.24 -5.90
C GLY A 118 -17.77 -2.77 -7.23
N ASP A 119 -17.19 -1.94 -8.09
CA ASP A 119 -16.55 -2.37 -9.35
C ASP A 119 -15.23 -3.11 -9.11
N ILE A 120 -15.35 -4.39 -8.71
CA ILE A 120 -14.22 -5.25 -8.33
C ILE A 120 -13.20 -5.39 -9.47
N ALA A 121 -13.65 -5.38 -10.73
CA ALA A 121 -12.78 -5.54 -11.89
C ALA A 121 -11.77 -4.38 -12.02
N ASN A 122 -12.20 -3.15 -11.73
CA ASN A 122 -11.32 -1.98 -11.75
C ASN A 122 -10.59 -1.73 -10.42
N ILE A 123 -10.99 -2.40 -9.33
CA ILE A 123 -10.33 -2.29 -8.02
C ILE A 123 -9.14 -3.24 -7.88
N LEU A 124 -9.33 -4.53 -8.17
CA LEU A 124 -8.34 -5.55 -7.82
C LEU A 124 -7.00 -5.38 -8.54
N PRO A 125 -6.95 -5.19 -9.87
CA PRO A 125 -5.67 -5.08 -10.58
C PRO A 125 -4.79 -3.94 -10.07
N PRO A 126 -5.25 -2.66 -9.99
CA PRO A 126 -4.39 -1.59 -9.50
C PRO A 126 -4.03 -1.76 -8.03
N LEU A 127 -4.92 -2.30 -7.19
CA LEU A 127 -4.63 -2.52 -5.77
C LEU A 127 -3.50 -3.53 -5.56
N ILE A 128 -3.51 -4.62 -6.35
CA ILE A 128 -2.47 -5.66 -6.30
C ILE A 128 -1.14 -5.09 -6.81
N ILE A 129 -1.14 -4.44 -7.97
CA ILE A 129 0.08 -3.87 -8.55
C ILE A 129 0.63 -2.76 -7.66
N GLY A 130 -0.22 -1.95 -7.03
CA GLY A 130 0.17 -0.93 -6.07
C GLY A 130 0.96 -1.47 -4.88
N GLY A 131 0.58 -2.64 -4.35
CA GLY A 131 1.36 -3.33 -3.32
C GLY A 131 2.77 -3.71 -3.78
N LEU A 132 2.92 -4.19 -5.03
CA LEU A 132 4.22 -4.50 -5.62
C LEU A 132 5.03 -3.24 -5.90
N LEU A 133 4.37 -2.17 -6.32
CA LEU A 133 5.00 -0.87 -6.55
C LEU A 133 5.67 -0.36 -5.27
N GLY A 134 4.97 -0.42 -4.14
CA GLY A 134 5.54 -0.06 -2.83
C GLY A 134 6.78 -0.89 -2.48
N TRP A 135 6.72 -2.20 -2.72
CA TRP A 135 7.88 -3.07 -2.53
C TRP A 135 9.05 -2.71 -3.46
N GLY A 136 8.78 -2.44 -4.74
CA GLY A 136 9.78 -1.97 -5.70
C GLY A 136 10.44 -0.66 -5.27
N MET A 137 9.67 0.27 -4.70
CA MET A 137 10.21 1.53 -4.15
C MET A 137 11.15 1.26 -2.96
N SER A 138 10.81 0.31 -2.10
CA SER A 138 11.69 -0.13 -1.00
C SER A 138 13.00 -0.72 -1.52
N MET A 139 12.92 -1.63 -2.50
CA MET A 139 14.11 -2.27 -3.08
C MET A 139 15.03 -1.26 -3.78
N LEU A 140 14.46 -0.32 -4.54
CA LEU A 140 15.26 0.73 -5.17
C LEU A 140 15.88 1.68 -4.13
N THR A 141 15.17 1.98 -3.04
CA THR A 141 15.74 2.77 -1.94
C THR A 141 16.95 2.06 -1.34
N GLU A 142 16.86 0.77 -1.04
CA GLU A 142 17.96 -0.02 -0.48
C GLU A 142 19.19 -0.04 -1.40
N GLN A 143 18.97 -0.18 -2.71
CA GLN A 143 20.03 -0.11 -3.73
C GLN A 143 20.72 1.27 -3.73
N LEU A 144 19.94 2.36 -3.74
CA LEU A 144 20.47 3.73 -3.71
C LEU A 144 21.24 4.01 -2.42
N VAL A 145 20.75 3.52 -1.27
CA VAL A 145 21.45 3.63 0.01
C VAL A 145 22.77 2.88 -0.03
N ALA A 146 22.81 1.66 -0.55
CA ALA A 146 24.05 0.87 -0.68
C ALA A 146 25.11 1.51 -1.60
N LEU A 147 24.69 2.32 -2.57
CA LEU A 147 25.59 3.04 -3.48
C LEU A 147 26.13 4.35 -2.89
N THR A 148 25.39 5.00 -1.99
CA THR A 148 25.77 6.27 -1.37
C THR A 148 27.05 6.23 -0.49
N PRO A 149 27.39 5.18 0.29
CA PRO A 149 28.61 5.17 1.12
C PRO A 149 29.91 5.22 0.31
N LYS A 150 29.88 4.92 -1.00
CA LYS A 150 31.07 4.98 -1.86
C LYS A 150 31.46 6.41 -2.29
N TRP A 151 30.58 7.40 -2.11
CA TRP A 151 30.87 8.78 -2.50
C TRP A 151 31.53 9.61 -1.39
N SER A 152 31.41 9.19 -0.12
CA SER A 152 31.88 9.96 1.03
C SER A 152 33.29 9.59 1.53
N ALA A 153 34.07 8.81 0.80
CA ALA A 153 35.48 8.59 1.13
C ALA A 153 36.31 9.79 0.61
N PRO A 154 36.95 10.59 1.48
CA PRO A 154 37.88 11.62 1.02
C PRO A 154 39.09 10.92 0.38
N ALA A 155 39.35 11.22 -0.89
CA ALA A 155 40.61 10.90 -1.54
C ALA A 155 41.68 11.91 -1.09
N GLY A 156 42.75 11.41 -0.46
CA GLY A 156 44.00 12.16 -0.18
C GLY A 156 43.90 13.12 1.02
N THR A 157 44.90 13.26 1.88
CA THR A 157 46.33 12.93 1.78
C THR A 157 46.88 12.96 3.20
N GLU A 158 47.59 11.91 3.62
CA GLU A 158 48.48 12.03 4.78
C GLU A 158 49.58 13.03 4.43
N ILE A 159 49.63 14.16 5.14
CA ILE A 159 50.80 15.03 5.16
C ILE A 159 51.68 14.46 6.28
N PRO A 160 52.86 13.87 6.00
CA PRO A 160 53.76 13.48 7.07
C PRO A 160 54.20 14.75 7.79
N ARG A 161 54.00 14.79 9.12
CA ARG A 161 54.61 15.81 9.96
C ARG A 161 56.11 15.66 9.82
N VAL A 162 56.75 16.71 9.32
CA VAL A 162 58.18 16.91 9.54
C VAL A 162 58.31 17.48 10.94
N ASP A 163 59.15 16.80 11.72
CA ASP A 163 59.51 16.98 13.13
C ASP A 163 59.70 18.44 13.58
#